data_AF-A0A957FDH3-F1
#
_entry.id   AF-A0A957FDH3-F1
#
_cell.length_a   1.000
_cell.length_b   1.000
_cell.length_c   1.000
_cell.angle_alpha   90.00
_cell.angle_beta   90.00
_cell.angle_gamma   90.00
#
_symmetry.space_group_name_H-M   'P 1'
#
loop_
_entity.id
_entity.type
_entity.pdbx_description
1 polymer ?
#
loop_
_entity_poly.entity_id
_entity_poly.type
_entity_poly.pdbx_seq_one_letter_code
_entity_poly.pdbx_strand_id
1 'polypeptide(L)'
;RAGMNVARLNFSHGSPEIHTEDMRRIREAAAELGRPVAILVHLQGPKLRIGDVGTAGIPITAGETIILTNRNVAGHAANDEQMAEIPLQYGNLPREVAAGERILIDDGLLEVQVRATDDHDIHADVITGGVLKSNKGLNLPNASLSIPAITSKDWQDLAFALAQNVDWIALSFVRSAAEVQQLKERIAELSEYGRPTPVIAKIEKPEALNCIDEIIAAADGIMVARGDLGIEIATEKVPMVQKMLIRKCNAAGKPVITATQMLDSMIRNPRPTRAEATDVANAILDGTDAVMLSGETAAGKYPLDAVKTMVNIAQDVERATSGTWERPSYIQRPVATITDAVSHA
;
A
#
# COMPACT_ATOMS: atom_id res chain seq x y z
N ARG A 1 -20.66 14.86 -1.09
CA ARG A 1 -20.90 16.05 -1.97
C ARG A 1 -19.81 16.22 -3.02
N ALA A 2 -18.53 16.37 -2.64
CA ALA A 2 -17.42 16.65 -3.57
C ALA A 2 -17.03 15.50 -4.52
N GLY A 3 -17.53 14.28 -4.31
CA GLY A 3 -17.33 13.15 -5.23
C GLY A 3 -16.68 11.90 -4.63
N MET A 4 -16.46 11.83 -3.32
CA MET A 4 -15.98 10.60 -2.67
C MET A 4 -16.99 9.44 -2.85
N ASN A 5 -16.53 8.32 -3.42
CA ASN A 5 -17.30 7.09 -3.61
C ASN A 5 -17.00 6.01 -2.56
N VAL A 6 -15.76 5.97 -2.07
CA VAL A 6 -15.28 4.99 -1.10
C VAL A 6 -14.49 5.71 -0.01
N ALA A 7 -14.80 5.44 1.25
CA ALA A 7 -14.04 5.89 2.40
C ALA A 7 -13.06 4.79 2.84
N ARG A 8 -11.75 5.06 2.68
CA ARG A 8 -10.70 4.15 3.15
C ARG A 8 -10.39 4.41 4.62
N LEU A 9 -10.41 3.36 5.45
CA LEU A 9 -9.93 3.39 6.83
C LEU A 9 -8.63 2.57 6.94
N ASN A 10 -7.54 3.22 7.33
CA ASN A 10 -6.23 2.60 7.41
C ASN A 10 -5.93 2.13 8.84
N PHE A 11 -6.06 0.83 9.09
CA PHE A 11 -5.89 0.23 10.42
C PHE A 11 -4.43 0.10 10.86
N SER A 12 -3.48 0.62 10.06
CA SER A 12 -2.13 0.92 10.54
C SER A 12 -2.10 1.99 11.64
N HIS A 13 -3.17 2.78 11.76
CA HIS A 13 -3.29 3.89 12.69
C HIS A 13 -4.69 3.93 13.28
N GLY A 14 -4.83 4.52 14.47
CA GLY A 14 -6.11 4.62 15.15
C GLY A 14 -6.44 3.38 15.97
N SER A 15 -7.46 3.53 16.82
CA SER A 15 -7.98 2.47 17.66
C SER A 15 -9.35 1.99 17.14
N PRO A 16 -9.82 0.81 17.54
CA PRO A 16 -11.16 0.33 17.18
C PRO A 16 -12.28 1.33 17.50
N GLU A 17 -12.15 2.10 18.59
CA GLU A 17 -13.12 3.12 18.99
C GLU A 17 -13.17 4.28 17.98
N ILE A 18 -12.00 4.75 17.53
CA ILE A 18 -11.90 5.81 16.51
C ILE A 18 -12.52 5.32 15.21
N HIS A 19 -12.18 4.12 14.76
CA HIS A 19 -12.72 3.56 13.52
C HIS A 19 -14.23 3.32 13.58
N THR A 20 -14.77 2.91 14.73
CA THR A 20 -16.22 2.77 14.94
C THR A 20 -16.92 4.11 14.71
N GLU A 21 -16.39 5.17 15.30
CA GLU A 21 -16.94 6.51 15.18
C GLU A 21 -16.82 7.05 13.74
N ASP A 22 -15.69 6.80 13.06
CA ASP A 22 -15.51 7.16 11.66
C ASP A 22 -16.54 6.45 10.75
N MET A 23 -16.72 5.14 10.90
CA MET A 23 -17.70 4.37 10.14
C MET A 23 -19.13 4.86 10.38
N ARG A 24 -19.48 5.20 11.63
CA ARG A 24 -20.78 5.79 11.98
C ARG A 24 -21.00 7.11 11.23
N ARG A 25 -20.03 8.04 11.30
CA ARG A 25 -20.10 9.34 10.61
C ARG A 25 -20.23 9.19 9.11
N ILE A 26 -19.47 8.26 8.51
CA ILE A 26 -19.53 7.98 7.06
C ILE A 26 -20.95 7.54 6.67
N ARG A 27 -21.54 6.60 7.41
CA ARG A 27 -22.88 6.08 7.14
C ARG A 27 -23.97 7.13 7.32
N GLU A 28 -23.89 7.93 8.38
CA GLU A 28 -24.83 9.04 8.62
C GLU A 28 -24.77 10.08 7.51
N ALA A 29 -23.57 10.50 7.11
CA ALA A 29 -23.39 11.46 6.03
C ALA A 29 -23.86 10.90 4.68
N ALA A 30 -23.64 9.61 4.43
CA ALA A 30 -24.12 8.92 3.23
C ALA A 30 -25.67 8.87 3.19
N ALA A 31 -26.30 8.54 4.32
CA ALA A 31 -27.75 8.50 4.47
C ALA A 31 -28.40 9.87 4.33
N GLU A 32 -27.86 10.91 5.00
CA GLU A 32 -28.35 12.29 4.89
C GLU A 32 -28.34 12.80 3.45
N LEU A 33 -27.31 12.42 2.67
CA LEU A 33 -27.17 12.83 1.28
C LEU A 33 -27.87 11.90 0.29
N GLY A 34 -28.43 10.77 0.74
CA GLY A 34 -29.01 9.76 -0.13
C GLY A 34 -28.01 9.21 -1.17
N ARG A 35 -26.72 9.10 -0.82
CA ARG A 35 -25.67 8.65 -1.74
C ARG A 35 -24.94 7.43 -1.17
N PRO A 36 -24.73 6.37 -1.96
CA PRO A 36 -23.93 5.25 -1.52
C PRO A 36 -22.46 5.67 -1.38
N VAL A 37 -21.86 5.33 -0.24
CA VAL A 37 -20.43 5.46 0.03
C VAL A 37 -19.98 4.15 0.67
N ALA A 38 -19.11 3.42 -0.01
CA ALA A 38 -18.56 2.17 0.51
C ALA A 38 -17.45 2.45 1.54
N ILE A 39 -17.26 1.55 2.49
CA ILE A 39 -16.15 1.56 3.45
C ILE A 39 -15.16 0.47 3.06
N LEU A 40 -13.91 0.88 2.81
CA LEU A 40 -12.79 -0.01 2.55
C LEU A 40 -11.87 -0.01 3.76
N VAL A 41 -11.77 -1.15 4.46
CA VAL A 41 -10.80 -1.33 5.54
C VAL A 41 -9.49 -1.83 4.96
N HIS A 42 -8.41 -1.14 5.29
CA HIS A 42 -7.06 -1.49 4.86
C HIS A 42 -6.30 -2.09 6.04
N LEU A 43 -6.03 -3.39 5.95
CA LEU A 43 -5.27 -4.15 6.95
C LEU A 43 -3.80 -3.71 6.93
N GLN A 44 -3.16 -3.72 8.09
CA GLN A 44 -1.83 -3.16 8.26
C GLN A 44 -0.77 -4.00 7.55
N GLY A 45 -0.85 -5.32 7.67
CA GLY A 45 0.18 -6.26 7.21
C GLY A 45 1.48 -6.19 8.03
N PRO A 46 2.48 -7.00 7.66
CA PRO A 46 3.78 -7.06 8.33
C PRO A 46 4.58 -5.77 8.11
N LYS A 47 4.69 -4.94 9.15
CA LYS A 47 5.56 -3.75 9.12
C LYS A 47 6.83 -4.00 9.90
N LEU A 48 7.93 -4.13 9.16
CA LEU A 48 9.26 -4.16 9.72
C LEU A 48 9.66 -2.74 10.11
N ARG A 49 10.21 -2.58 11.31
CA ARG A 49 10.56 -1.26 11.85
C ARG A 49 11.80 -1.32 12.69
N ILE A 50 12.47 -0.17 12.75
CA ILE A 50 13.48 0.11 13.77
C ILE A 50 12.82 0.21 15.15
N GLY A 51 13.49 -0.34 16.15
CA GLY A 51 13.14 -0.20 17.57
C GLY A 51 13.37 1.22 18.09
N ASP A 52 13.62 1.34 19.38
CA ASP A 52 13.81 2.65 20.00
C ASP A 52 15.28 3.12 19.90
N VAL A 53 15.46 4.31 19.33
CA VAL A 53 16.75 5.00 19.20
C VAL A 53 16.73 6.38 19.88
N GLY A 54 15.73 6.62 20.73
CA GLY A 54 15.54 7.87 21.44
C GLY A 54 15.00 9.02 20.59
N THR A 55 14.51 10.06 21.26
CA THR A 55 13.78 11.18 20.63
C THR A 55 14.63 11.99 19.64
N ALA A 56 15.93 12.14 19.93
CA ALA A 56 16.85 12.86 19.05
C ALA A 56 17.16 12.09 17.76
N GLY A 57 16.99 10.76 17.78
CA GLY A 57 17.48 9.86 16.75
C GLY A 57 19.00 9.67 16.81
N ILE A 58 19.49 8.78 15.95
CA ILE A 58 20.91 8.45 15.82
C ILE A 58 21.41 8.98 14.48
N PRO A 59 22.41 9.87 14.46
CA PRO A 59 23.05 10.25 13.21
C PRO A 59 23.88 9.08 12.68
N ILE A 60 23.69 8.76 11.41
CA ILE A 60 24.51 7.79 10.68
C ILE A 60 25.13 8.43 9.44
N THR A 61 26.38 8.10 9.14
CA THR A 61 27.19 8.71 8.08
C THR A 61 27.49 7.72 6.98
N ALA A 62 27.35 8.15 5.72
CA ALA A 62 27.72 7.31 4.58
C ALA A 62 29.19 6.85 4.67
N GLY A 63 29.42 5.56 4.41
CA GLY A 63 30.72 4.90 4.49
C GLY A 63 31.08 4.33 5.86
N GLU A 64 30.31 4.62 6.92
CA GLU A 64 30.49 3.97 8.22
C GLU A 64 29.79 2.60 8.26
N THR A 65 30.18 1.76 9.23
CA THR A 65 29.50 0.49 9.49
C THR A 65 28.65 0.61 10.75
N ILE A 66 27.42 0.09 10.70
CA ILE A 66 26.48 0.03 11.82
C ILE A 66 26.08 -1.40 12.12
N ILE A 67 25.47 -1.61 13.29
CA ILE A 67 24.88 -2.88 13.72
C ILE A 67 23.37 -2.71 13.81
N LEU A 68 22.61 -3.52 13.07
CA LEU A 68 21.17 -3.70 13.32
C LEU A 68 20.99 -4.98 14.14
N THR A 69 20.40 -4.90 15.31
CA THR A 69 20.33 -6.03 16.26
C THR A 69 18.91 -6.43 16.63
N ASN A 70 18.66 -7.72 16.83
CA ASN A 70 17.42 -8.22 17.43
C ASN A 70 17.43 -8.23 18.96
N ARG A 71 18.52 -7.79 19.60
CA ARG A 71 18.61 -7.69 21.06
C ARG A 71 17.71 -6.57 21.58
N ASN A 72 17.20 -6.77 22.79
CA ASN A 72 16.43 -5.75 23.50
C ASN A 72 17.36 -4.72 24.14
N VAL A 73 17.87 -3.79 23.33
CA VAL A 73 18.78 -2.71 23.73
C VAL A 73 18.20 -1.37 23.33
N ALA A 74 18.58 -0.30 24.05
CA ALA A 74 18.32 1.06 23.59
C ALA A 74 19.35 1.41 22.52
N GLY A 75 18.89 1.85 21.35
CA GLY A 75 19.81 2.19 20.28
C GLY A 75 20.72 3.35 20.65
N HIS A 76 21.97 3.30 20.19
CA HIS A 76 22.95 4.35 20.43
C HIS A 76 23.80 4.65 19.18
N ALA A 77 24.27 5.90 19.09
CA ALA A 77 25.21 6.32 18.06
C ALA A 77 26.59 5.69 18.27
N ALA A 78 27.39 5.69 17.20
CA ALA A 78 28.80 5.33 17.28
C ALA A 78 29.57 6.31 18.19
N ASN A 79 30.59 5.80 18.86
CA ASN A 79 31.55 6.56 19.65
C ASN A 79 32.96 5.94 19.48
N ASP A 80 33.97 6.48 20.16
CA ASP A 80 35.37 6.03 20.02
C ASP A 80 35.59 4.56 20.42
N GLU A 81 34.69 3.97 21.20
CA GLU A 81 34.81 2.60 21.74
C GLU A 81 33.86 1.60 21.05
N GLN A 82 32.74 2.07 20.48
CA GLN A 82 31.64 1.23 20.01
C GLN A 82 31.01 1.75 18.72
N MET A 83 30.61 0.82 17.85
CA MET A 83 29.83 1.11 16.65
C MET A 83 28.40 1.52 17.02
N ALA A 84 27.67 2.14 16.10
CA ALA A 84 26.25 2.39 16.30
C ALA A 84 25.48 1.05 16.37
N GLU A 85 24.66 0.87 17.40
CA GLU A 85 23.80 -0.31 17.57
C GLU A 85 22.34 0.12 17.51
N ILE A 86 21.58 -0.45 16.58
CA ILE A 86 20.21 -0.06 16.24
C ILE A 86 19.27 -1.26 16.44
N PRO A 87 18.32 -1.20 17.38
CA PRO A 87 17.42 -2.33 17.63
C PRO A 87 16.40 -2.52 16.50
N LEU A 88 15.97 -3.75 16.28
CA LEU A 88 14.95 -4.16 15.31
C LEU A 88 13.70 -4.66 16.02
N GLN A 89 12.52 -4.33 15.49
CA GLN A 89 11.26 -4.86 16.03
C GLN A 89 10.98 -6.29 15.54
N TYR A 90 11.55 -6.69 14.39
CA TYR A 90 11.42 -8.04 13.86
C TYR A 90 12.65 -8.87 14.19
N GLY A 91 12.54 -9.70 15.23
CA GLY A 91 13.69 -10.39 15.79
C GLY A 91 14.33 -11.43 14.88
N ASN A 92 13.61 -11.95 13.88
CA ASN A 92 14.16 -12.93 12.94
C ASN A 92 14.96 -12.29 11.80
N LEU A 93 14.95 -10.95 11.66
CA LEU A 93 15.58 -10.30 10.50
C LEU A 93 17.05 -10.69 10.28
N PRO A 94 17.93 -10.79 11.30
CA PRO A 94 19.32 -11.22 11.10
C PRO A 94 19.45 -12.58 10.40
N ARG A 95 18.51 -13.49 10.64
CA ARG A 95 18.52 -14.84 10.03
C ARG A 95 17.93 -14.88 8.61
N GLU A 96 17.31 -13.80 8.17
CA GLU A 96 16.54 -13.74 6.92
C GLU A 96 17.15 -12.80 5.87
N VAL A 97 18.30 -12.20 6.20
CA VAL A 97 19.06 -11.36 5.27
C VAL A 97 20.42 -11.98 4.97
N ALA A 98 20.98 -11.66 3.82
CA ALA A 98 22.28 -12.15 3.38
C ALA A 98 23.25 -11.02 3.05
N ALA A 99 24.56 -11.32 3.13
CA ALA A 99 25.60 -10.39 2.68
C ALA A 99 25.36 -9.94 1.23
N GLY A 100 25.51 -8.64 1.00
CA GLY A 100 25.26 -7.96 -0.28
C GLY A 100 23.84 -7.41 -0.43
N GLU A 101 22.87 -7.87 0.37
CA GLU A 101 21.49 -7.36 0.32
C GLU A 101 21.39 -5.92 0.85
N ARG A 102 20.36 -5.21 0.40
CA ARG A 102 20.09 -3.82 0.79
C ARG A 102 18.94 -3.74 1.77
N ILE A 103 19.10 -2.91 2.78
CA ILE A 103 18.05 -2.54 3.72
C ILE A 103 17.81 -1.04 3.57
N LEU A 104 16.60 -0.71 3.13
CA LEU A 104 16.12 0.65 2.99
C LEU A 104 15.36 1.02 4.27
N ILE A 105 15.62 2.21 4.80
CA ILE A 105 15.05 2.69 6.06
C ILE A 105 14.35 4.03 5.82
N ASP A 106 13.20 4.22 6.45
CA ASP A 106 12.39 5.44 6.34
C ASP A 106 12.00 5.76 4.89
N ASP A 107 11.28 4.83 4.25
CA ASP A 107 10.81 4.92 2.86
C ASP A 107 11.95 5.11 1.84
N GLY A 108 13.13 4.54 2.14
CA GLY A 108 14.32 4.63 1.30
C GLY A 108 15.13 5.91 1.47
N LEU A 109 14.81 6.76 2.45
CA LEU A 109 15.60 7.95 2.77
C LEU A 109 17.02 7.60 3.21
N LEU A 110 17.17 6.50 3.95
CA LEU A 110 18.45 5.93 4.36
C LEU A 110 18.60 4.55 3.74
N GLU A 111 19.84 4.18 3.44
CA GLU A 111 20.17 2.90 2.80
C GLU A 111 21.42 2.32 3.44
N VAL A 112 21.37 1.04 3.77
CA VAL A 112 22.52 0.27 4.24
C VAL A 112 22.65 -1.03 3.44
N GLN A 113 23.89 -1.48 3.25
CA GLN A 113 24.19 -2.74 2.59
C GLN A 113 24.71 -3.74 3.61
N VAL A 114 24.10 -4.92 3.67
CA VAL A 114 24.48 -5.99 4.57
C VAL A 114 25.87 -6.49 4.22
N ARG A 115 26.78 -6.47 5.18
CA ARG A 115 28.14 -6.97 5.06
C ARG A 115 28.26 -8.39 5.59
N ALA A 116 27.69 -8.64 6.76
CA ALA A 116 27.69 -9.93 7.42
C ALA A 116 26.52 -10.00 8.40
N THR A 117 26.10 -11.22 8.74
CA THR A 117 25.06 -11.42 9.75
C THR A 117 25.31 -12.69 10.56
N ASP A 118 24.77 -12.72 11.77
CA ASP A 118 24.68 -13.88 12.64
C ASP A 118 23.26 -14.04 13.21
N ASP A 119 23.10 -14.80 14.30
CA ASP A 119 21.82 -15.03 14.95
C ASP A 119 21.14 -13.77 15.52
N HIS A 120 21.92 -12.72 15.77
CA HIS A 120 21.51 -11.52 16.51
C HIS A 120 21.72 -10.23 15.75
N ASP A 121 22.82 -10.14 15.00
CA ASP A 121 23.34 -8.90 14.48
C ASP A 121 23.45 -8.94 12.96
N ILE A 122 23.13 -7.80 12.34
CA ILE A 122 23.40 -7.49 10.94
C ILE A 122 24.43 -6.37 10.94
N HIS A 123 25.65 -6.67 10.51
CA HIS A 123 26.65 -5.67 10.23
C HIS A 123 26.39 -5.11 8.85
N ALA A 124 26.18 -3.79 8.74
CA ALA A 124 25.84 -3.14 7.48
C ALA A 124 26.65 -1.87 7.26
N ASP A 125 27.08 -1.66 6.03
CA ASP A 125 27.76 -0.43 5.61
C ASP A 125 26.71 0.59 5.15
N VAL A 126 26.80 1.82 5.65
CA VAL A 126 25.85 2.90 5.34
C VAL A 126 26.14 3.44 3.95
N ILE A 127 25.16 3.32 3.05
CA ILE A 127 25.23 3.86 1.69
C ILE A 127 24.73 5.31 1.70
N THR A 128 23.55 5.53 2.28
CA THR A 128 22.93 6.85 2.41
C THR A 128 22.65 7.13 3.88
N GLY A 129 23.39 8.10 4.43
CA GLY A 129 23.31 8.50 5.84
C GLY A 129 22.29 9.60 6.11
N GLY A 130 22.09 9.92 7.39
CA GLY A 130 21.13 10.90 7.88
C GLY A 130 20.78 10.65 9.35
N VAL A 131 19.65 11.18 9.82
CA VAL A 131 19.20 10.97 11.22
C VAL A 131 18.17 9.85 11.26
N LEU A 132 18.57 8.69 11.79
CA LEU A 132 17.69 7.56 12.01
C LEU A 132 16.80 7.82 13.22
N LYS A 133 15.49 7.62 13.09
CA LYS A 133 14.51 7.80 14.19
C LYS A 133 13.84 6.50 14.58
N SER A 134 13.22 6.48 15.76
CA SER A 134 12.48 5.30 16.25
C SER A 134 11.28 4.99 15.35
N ASN A 135 10.90 3.71 15.28
CA ASN A 135 9.71 3.23 14.54
C ASN A 135 9.73 3.49 13.02
N LYS A 136 10.87 3.82 12.43
CA LYS A 136 10.99 3.97 10.97
C LYS A 136 10.86 2.63 10.27
N GLY A 137 10.18 2.61 9.13
CA GLY A 137 9.93 1.40 8.35
C GLY A 137 11.21 0.85 7.74
N LEU A 138 11.23 -0.47 7.54
CA LEU A 138 12.29 -1.18 6.83
C LEU A 138 11.70 -1.81 5.57
N ASN A 139 12.43 -1.66 4.47
CA ASN A 139 12.13 -2.29 3.20
C ASN A 139 13.35 -3.09 2.74
N LEU A 140 13.11 -4.33 2.29
CA LEU A 140 14.14 -5.26 1.89
C LEU A 140 13.83 -5.76 0.48
N PRO A 141 14.26 -5.02 -0.56
CA PRO A 141 13.94 -5.33 -1.97
C PRO A 141 14.42 -6.71 -2.43
N ASN A 142 15.40 -7.27 -1.74
CA ASN A 142 16.09 -8.50 -2.13
C ASN A 142 15.80 -9.68 -1.19
N ALA A 143 15.30 -9.43 0.03
CA ALA A 143 15.14 -10.47 1.03
C ALA A 143 13.77 -11.16 0.92
N SER A 144 13.78 -12.50 0.98
CA SER A 144 12.56 -13.31 1.06
C SER A 144 12.22 -13.60 2.52
N LEU A 145 11.39 -12.73 3.11
CA LEU A 145 11.07 -12.82 4.54
C LEU A 145 10.02 -13.89 4.83
N SER A 146 10.21 -14.63 5.92
CA SER A 146 9.28 -15.68 6.36
C SER A 146 8.01 -15.12 7.00
N ILE A 147 7.99 -13.82 7.32
CA ILE A 147 6.85 -13.16 7.96
C ILE A 147 5.57 -13.32 7.12
N PRO A 148 4.45 -13.78 7.69
CA PRO A 148 3.19 -13.87 6.96
C PRO A 148 2.68 -12.49 6.51
N ALA A 149 2.00 -12.42 5.36
CA ALA A 149 1.34 -11.18 4.91
C ALA A 149 0.17 -10.75 5.82
N ILE A 150 -0.40 -11.68 6.59
CA ILE A 150 -1.50 -11.41 7.52
C ILE A 150 -1.00 -11.66 8.94
N THR A 151 -0.94 -10.59 9.74
CA THR A 151 -0.45 -10.64 11.11
C THR A 151 -1.54 -11.04 12.11
N SER A 152 -1.15 -11.39 13.34
CA SER A 152 -2.11 -11.62 14.44
C SER A 152 -3.01 -10.41 14.72
N LYS A 153 -2.49 -9.18 14.51
CA LYS A 153 -3.28 -7.96 14.59
C LYS A 153 -4.28 -7.89 13.43
N ASP A 154 -3.85 -8.18 12.21
CA ASP A 154 -4.74 -8.14 11.04
C ASP A 154 -5.92 -9.11 11.18
N TRP A 155 -5.74 -10.27 11.83
CA TRP A 155 -6.85 -11.18 12.12
C TRP A 155 -7.88 -10.62 13.11
N GLN A 156 -7.42 -9.87 14.12
CA GLN A 156 -8.31 -9.19 15.08
C GLN A 156 -9.05 -8.02 14.41
N ASP A 157 -8.29 -7.23 13.65
CA ASP A 157 -8.77 -6.13 12.83
C ASP A 157 -9.83 -6.58 11.81
N LEU A 158 -9.61 -7.73 11.16
CA LEU A 158 -10.55 -8.34 10.23
C LEU A 158 -11.86 -8.68 10.93
N ALA A 159 -11.81 -9.39 12.05
CA ALA A 159 -13.01 -9.77 12.80
C ALA A 159 -13.81 -8.54 13.24
N PHE A 160 -13.12 -7.49 13.72
CA PHE A 160 -13.74 -6.21 14.04
C PHE A 160 -14.37 -5.55 12.80
N ALA A 161 -13.66 -5.49 11.67
CA ALA A 161 -14.15 -4.89 10.44
C ALA A 161 -15.41 -5.59 9.89
N LEU A 162 -15.43 -6.93 9.89
CA LEU A 162 -16.59 -7.71 9.45
C LEU A 162 -17.80 -7.51 10.37
N ALA A 163 -17.59 -7.46 11.70
CA ALA A 163 -18.65 -7.15 12.65
C ALA A 163 -19.26 -5.75 12.43
N GLN A 164 -18.47 -4.84 11.86
CA GLN A 164 -18.93 -3.51 11.46
C GLN A 164 -19.63 -3.49 10.09
N ASN A 165 -19.76 -4.59 9.35
CA ASN A 165 -20.36 -4.65 8.01
C ASN A 165 -19.66 -3.72 6.99
N VAL A 166 -18.35 -3.85 6.85
CA VAL A 166 -17.57 -3.10 5.86
C VAL A 166 -17.72 -3.71 4.45
N ASP A 167 -17.54 -2.88 3.43
CA ASP A 167 -17.80 -3.25 2.03
C ASP A 167 -16.61 -3.90 1.34
N TRP A 168 -15.38 -3.57 1.75
CA TRP A 168 -14.14 -4.10 1.18
C TRP A 168 -13.05 -4.27 2.24
N ILE A 169 -12.24 -5.32 2.08
CA ILE A 169 -10.98 -5.51 2.81
C ILE A 169 -9.81 -5.36 1.84
N ALA A 170 -8.83 -4.51 2.15
CA ALA A 170 -7.58 -4.42 1.42
C ALA A 170 -6.46 -5.12 2.20
N LEU A 171 -5.80 -6.09 1.56
CA LEU A 171 -4.69 -6.86 2.10
C LEU A 171 -3.36 -6.23 1.67
N SER A 172 -2.55 -5.81 2.63
CA SER A 172 -1.22 -5.23 2.41
C SER A 172 -0.14 -6.29 2.15
N PHE A 173 0.91 -5.89 1.43
CA PHE A 173 2.12 -6.67 1.18
C PHE A 173 1.85 -8.07 0.61
N VAL A 174 0.85 -8.21 -0.26
CA VAL A 174 0.56 -9.47 -0.93
C VAL A 174 1.78 -9.90 -1.74
N ARG A 175 2.15 -11.17 -1.64
CA ARG A 175 3.22 -11.83 -2.39
C ARG A 175 2.75 -13.03 -3.20
N SER A 176 1.60 -13.61 -2.84
CA SER A 176 1.06 -14.79 -3.53
C SER A 176 -0.47 -14.85 -3.53
N ALA A 177 -1.03 -15.65 -4.44
CA ALA A 177 -2.47 -15.93 -4.47
C ALA A 177 -2.96 -16.68 -3.21
N ALA A 178 -2.10 -17.51 -2.60
CA ALA A 178 -2.42 -18.27 -1.39
C ALA A 178 -2.74 -17.35 -0.20
N GLU A 179 -2.01 -16.24 -0.04
CA GLU A 179 -2.27 -15.25 1.01
C GLU A 179 -3.64 -14.57 0.83
N VAL A 180 -4.04 -14.30 -0.41
CA VAL A 180 -5.37 -13.77 -0.74
C VAL A 180 -6.46 -14.80 -0.44
N GLN A 181 -6.24 -16.07 -0.81
CA GLN A 181 -7.18 -17.16 -0.55
C GLN A 181 -7.36 -17.39 0.95
N GLN A 182 -6.28 -17.40 1.72
CA GLN A 182 -6.31 -17.52 3.18
C GLN A 182 -7.19 -16.43 3.82
N LEU A 183 -7.07 -15.18 3.36
CA LEU A 183 -7.93 -14.10 3.84
C LEU A 183 -9.40 -14.33 3.46
N LYS A 184 -9.68 -14.74 2.22
CA LYS A 184 -11.05 -14.98 1.74
C LYS A 184 -11.72 -16.15 2.45
N GLU A 185 -10.99 -17.23 2.72
CA GLU A 185 -11.44 -18.35 3.53
C GLU A 185 -11.84 -17.88 4.93
N ARG A 186 -10.98 -17.08 5.57
CA ARG A 186 -11.27 -16.53 6.88
C ARG A 186 -12.49 -15.59 6.88
N ILE A 187 -12.63 -14.76 5.84
CA ILE A 187 -13.83 -13.92 5.67
C ILE A 187 -15.07 -14.80 5.55
N ALA A 188 -15.02 -15.86 4.75
CA ALA A 188 -16.14 -16.78 4.56
C ALA A 188 -16.52 -17.49 5.87
N GLU A 189 -15.55 -17.93 6.68
CA GLU A 189 -15.79 -18.54 7.99
C GLU A 189 -16.47 -17.58 8.98
N LEU A 190 -16.08 -16.29 8.94
CA LEU A 190 -16.62 -15.26 9.83
C LEU A 190 -17.93 -14.64 9.31
N SER A 191 -18.34 -14.96 8.08
CA SER A 191 -19.56 -14.44 7.48
C SER A 191 -20.74 -15.36 7.79
N GLU A 192 -21.77 -14.85 8.48
CA GLU A 192 -22.94 -15.67 8.83
C GLU A 192 -23.89 -15.89 7.64
N TYR A 193 -24.13 -14.86 6.81
CA TYR A 193 -25.03 -14.93 5.65
C TYR A 193 -24.63 -13.93 4.55
N GLY A 194 -24.82 -14.28 3.28
CA GLY A 194 -24.63 -13.39 2.13
C GLY A 194 -23.32 -13.57 1.38
N ARG A 195 -23.02 -12.63 0.46
CA ARG A 195 -21.75 -12.62 -0.29
C ARG A 195 -20.62 -12.24 0.69
N PRO A 196 -19.54 -13.05 0.80
CA PRO A 196 -18.38 -12.69 1.59
C PRO A 196 -17.81 -11.32 1.17
N THR A 197 -17.35 -10.53 2.15
CA THR A 197 -16.74 -9.21 1.87
C THR A 197 -15.59 -9.35 0.87
N PRO A 198 -15.61 -8.63 -0.25
CA PRO A 198 -14.60 -8.77 -1.30
C PRO A 198 -13.22 -8.23 -0.88
N VAL A 199 -12.17 -8.81 -1.47
CA VAL A 199 -10.77 -8.50 -1.14
C VAL A 199 -10.08 -7.73 -2.27
N ILE A 200 -9.44 -6.61 -1.90
CA ILE A 200 -8.47 -5.88 -2.72
C ILE A 200 -7.05 -6.33 -2.34
N ALA A 201 -6.33 -6.95 -3.28
CA ALA A 201 -4.92 -7.26 -3.08
C ALA A 201 -4.04 -6.03 -3.36
N LYS A 202 -3.24 -5.58 -2.39
CA LYS A 202 -2.31 -4.47 -2.60
C LYS A 202 -1.00 -4.99 -3.17
N ILE A 203 -0.62 -4.47 -4.34
CA ILE A 203 0.60 -4.86 -5.04
C ILE A 203 1.71 -3.88 -4.64
N GLU A 204 2.55 -4.34 -3.72
CA GLU A 204 3.61 -3.56 -3.06
C GLU A 204 4.97 -4.26 -3.13
N LYS A 205 4.96 -5.58 -3.32
CA LYS A 205 6.16 -6.42 -3.27
C LYS A 205 6.53 -6.92 -4.68
N PRO A 206 7.82 -6.94 -5.05
CA PRO A 206 8.28 -7.46 -6.34
C PRO A 206 7.82 -8.90 -6.61
N GLU A 207 7.73 -9.73 -5.57
CA GLU A 207 7.31 -11.12 -5.64
C GLU A 207 5.88 -11.27 -6.20
N ALA A 208 4.98 -10.35 -5.87
CA ALA A 208 3.63 -10.34 -6.43
C ALA A 208 3.62 -10.09 -7.94
N LEU A 209 4.62 -9.39 -8.49
CA LEU A 209 4.70 -9.17 -9.94
C LEU A 209 5.01 -10.47 -10.69
N ASN A 210 5.72 -11.41 -10.05
CA ASN A 210 6.07 -12.70 -10.65
C ASN A 210 4.86 -13.64 -10.78
N CYS A 211 3.86 -13.50 -9.90
CA CYS A 211 2.65 -14.34 -9.86
C CYS A 211 1.36 -13.51 -9.98
N ILE A 212 1.44 -12.35 -10.64
CA ILE A 212 0.35 -11.37 -10.64
C ILE A 212 -0.95 -11.93 -11.22
N ASP A 213 -0.88 -12.79 -12.24
CA ASP A 213 -2.08 -13.37 -12.86
C ASP A 213 -2.86 -14.26 -11.89
N GLU A 214 -2.15 -15.00 -11.02
CA GLU A 214 -2.75 -15.84 -9.98
C GLU A 214 -3.36 -14.97 -8.87
N ILE A 215 -2.67 -13.91 -8.45
CA ILE A 215 -3.17 -12.95 -7.45
C ILE A 215 -4.44 -12.28 -7.98
N ILE A 216 -4.42 -11.78 -9.22
CA ILE A 216 -5.59 -11.19 -9.86
C ILE A 216 -6.70 -12.23 -9.89
N ALA A 217 -6.44 -13.49 -10.25
CA ALA A 217 -7.47 -14.54 -10.28
C ALA A 217 -8.09 -14.81 -8.89
N ALA A 218 -7.32 -14.78 -7.81
CA ALA A 218 -7.80 -15.01 -6.44
C ALA A 218 -8.55 -13.81 -5.83
N ALA A 219 -8.07 -12.59 -6.06
CA ALA A 219 -8.61 -11.36 -5.48
C ALA A 219 -9.93 -10.92 -6.14
N ASP A 220 -10.69 -10.03 -5.50
CA ASP A 220 -11.88 -9.41 -6.11
C ASP A 220 -11.54 -8.10 -6.84
N GLY A 221 -10.38 -7.52 -6.55
CA GLY A 221 -9.75 -6.41 -7.25
C GLY A 221 -8.30 -6.23 -6.76
N ILE A 222 -7.56 -5.28 -7.33
CA ILE A 222 -6.21 -4.94 -6.84
C ILE A 222 -6.05 -3.45 -6.58
N MET A 223 -5.04 -3.11 -5.79
CA MET A 223 -4.58 -1.74 -5.58
C MET A 223 -3.11 -1.64 -5.98
N VAL A 224 -2.81 -0.76 -6.91
CA VAL A 224 -1.45 -0.42 -7.32
C VAL A 224 -0.91 0.63 -6.34
N ALA A 225 -0.19 0.19 -5.31
CA ALA A 225 0.34 1.03 -4.25
C ALA A 225 1.77 1.48 -4.61
N ARG A 226 1.85 2.58 -5.35
CA ARG A 226 3.06 3.04 -6.06
C ARG A 226 4.16 3.54 -5.14
N GLY A 227 3.80 4.13 -4.00
CA GLY A 227 4.73 4.57 -2.98
C GLY A 227 5.51 3.39 -2.41
N ASP A 228 4.79 2.40 -1.85
CA ASP A 228 5.40 1.19 -1.31
C ASP A 228 6.14 0.38 -2.39
N LEU A 229 5.53 0.19 -3.56
CA LEU A 229 6.17 -0.53 -4.67
C LEU A 229 7.43 0.19 -5.17
N GLY A 230 7.42 1.52 -5.26
CA GLY A 230 8.55 2.32 -5.72
C GLY A 230 9.74 2.37 -4.77
N ILE A 231 9.58 1.91 -3.53
CA ILE A 231 10.70 1.65 -2.62
C ILE A 231 11.35 0.30 -2.95
N GLU A 232 10.55 -0.68 -3.35
CA GLU A 232 10.99 -2.07 -3.56
C GLU A 232 11.49 -2.35 -4.99
N ILE A 233 11.08 -1.56 -5.98
CA ILE A 233 11.58 -1.62 -7.36
C ILE A 233 12.15 -0.29 -7.81
N ALA A 234 12.98 -0.32 -8.85
CA ALA A 234 13.52 0.90 -9.43
C ALA A 234 12.39 1.85 -9.89
N THR A 235 12.46 3.11 -9.47
CA THR A 235 11.41 4.13 -9.65
C THR A 235 11.00 4.28 -11.11
N GLU A 236 11.95 4.21 -12.05
CA GLU A 236 11.70 4.31 -13.48
C GLU A 236 10.89 3.13 -14.06
N LYS A 237 10.82 1.99 -13.35
CA LYS A 237 10.01 0.83 -13.75
C LYS A 237 8.55 0.93 -13.30
N VAL A 238 8.27 1.68 -12.22
CA VAL A 238 6.93 1.80 -11.62
C VAL A 238 5.84 2.17 -12.64
N PRO A 239 6.04 3.17 -13.54
CA PRO A 239 5.00 3.54 -14.51
C PRO A 239 4.61 2.39 -15.45
N MET A 240 5.58 1.59 -15.91
CA MET A 240 5.32 0.47 -16.80
C MET A 240 4.66 -0.70 -16.07
N VAL A 241 5.00 -0.92 -14.80
CA VAL A 241 4.34 -1.90 -13.94
C VAL A 241 2.89 -1.49 -13.69
N GLN A 242 2.61 -0.23 -13.32
CA GLN A 242 1.24 0.27 -13.16
C GLN A 242 0.39 -0.02 -14.40
N LYS A 243 0.88 0.35 -15.59
CA LYS A 243 0.19 0.10 -16.87
C LYS A 243 -0.08 -1.40 -17.06
N MET A 244 0.90 -2.25 -16.80
CA MET A 244 0.74 -3.70 -16.91
C MET A 244 -0.34 -4.24 -15.95
N LEU A 245 -0.33 -3.80 -14.69
CA LEU A 245 -1.29 -4.21 -13.65
C LEU A 245 -2.72 -3.81 -14.01
N ILE A 246 -2.93 -2.54 -14.39
CA ILE A 246 -4.24 -2.02 -14.79
C ILE A 246 -4.77 -2.81 -15.99
N ARG A 247 -3.94 -3.03 -17.01
CA ARG A 247 -4.37 -3.80 -18.20
C ARG A 247 -4.79 -5.22 -17.87
N LYS A 248 -4.04 -5.92 -17.03
CA LYS A 248 -4.38 -7.29 -16.61
C LYS A 248 -5.67 -7.34 -15.80
N CYS A 249 -5.91 -6.37 -14.92
CA CYS A 249 -7.17 -6.25 -14.19
C CYS A 249 -8.37 -5.99 -15.10
N ASN A 250 -8.22 -5.06 -16.04
CA ASN A 250 -9.26 -4.77 -17.03
C ASN A 250 -9.55 -6.00 -17.90
N ALA A 251 -8.50 -6.71 -18.33
CA ALA A 251 -8.62 -7.97 -19.06
C ALA A 251 -9.21 -9.11 -18.22
N ALA A 252 -9.13 -9.04 -16.88
CA ALA A 252 -9.76 -9.97 -15.95
C ALA A 252 -11.20 -9.55 -15.59
N GLY A 253 -11.62 -8.33 -15.91
CA GLY A 253 -12.90 -7.76 -15.46
C GLY A 253 -12.93 -7.50 -13.95
N LYS A 254 -11.77 -7.18 -13.35
CA LYS A 254 -11.61 -6.93 -11.91
C LYS A 254 -11.23 -5.49 -11.65
N PRO A 255 -11.88 -4.79 -10.69
CA PRO A 255 -11.55 -3.41 -10.37
C PRO A 255 -10.09 -3.22 -9.98
N VAL A 256 -9.50 -2.10 -10.44
CA VAL A 256 -8.15 -1.67 -10.06
C VAL A 256 -8.13 -0.24 -9.52
N ILE A 257 -7.50 -0.08 -8.37
CA ILE A 257 -7.31 1.21 -7.70
C ILE A 257 -5.87 1.68 -7.90
N THR A 258 -5.67 2.85 -8.50
CA THR A 258 -4.36 3.50 -8.53
C THR A 258 -4.19 4.36 -7.27
N ALA A 259 -3.16 4.08 -6.49
CA ALA A 259 -3.01 4.56 -5.12
C ALA A 259 -1.66 5.22 -4.86
N THR A 260 -1.64 6.05 -3.80
CA THR A 260 -0.49 6.79 -3.22
C THR A 260 0.12 7.83 -4.17
N GLN A 261 0.68 8.91 -3.63
CA GLN A 261 1.37 9.96 -4.41
C GLN A 261 0.56 10.56 -5.57
N MET A 262 -0.78 10.59 -5.47
CA MET A 262 -1.64 11.13 -6.53
C MET A 262 -1.62 12.66 -6.53
N LEU A 263 -1.92 13.29 -5.39
CA LEU A 263 -1.91 14.74 -5.22
C LEU A 263 -1.17 15.12 -3.91
N ASP A 264 -0.05 14.45 -3.60
CA ASP A 264 0.65 14.56 -2.30
C ASP A 264 0.95 16.00 -1.87
N SER A 265 1.34 16.86 -2.82
CA SER A 265 1.61 18.26 -2.56
C SER A 265 0.41 18.99 -1.95
N MET A 266 -0.81 18.49 -2.19
CA MET A 266 -2.06 19.03 -1.63
C MET A 266 -2.27 18.74 -0.14
N ILE A 267 -1.43 17.90 0.48
CA ILE A 267 -1.32 17.84 1.94
C ILE A 267 -0.96 19.23 2.48
N ARG A 268 -0.10 19.95 1.76
CA ARG A 268 0.51 21.21 2.21
C ARG A 268 0.01 22.43 1.42
N ASN A 269 -0.45 22.23 0.18
CA ASN A 269 -0.79 23.30 -0.77
C ASN A 269 -2.25 23.22 -1.25
N PRO A 270 -2.89 24.34 -1.59
CA PRO A 270 -4.28 24.34 -2.06
C PRO A 270 -4.45 23.85 -3.52
N ARG A 271 -3.36 23.62 -4.25
CA ARG A 271 -3.35 23.17 -5.65
C ARG A 271 -2.24 22.16 -5.87
N PRO A 272 -2.43 21.18 -6.75
CA PRO A 272 -1.39 20.22 -7.07
C PRO A 272 -0.37 20.81 -8.04
N THR A 273 0.72 20.10 -8.21
CA THR A 273 1.67 20.35 -9.30
C THR A 273 1.10 19.89 -10.64
N ARG A 274 1.70 20.35 -11.75
CA ARG A 274 1.36 19.87 -13.10
C ARG A 274 1.70 18.39 -13.29
N ALA A 275 2.76 17.93 -12.64
CA ALA A 275 3.19 16.53 -12.67
C ALA A 275 2.13 15.63 -12.03
N GLU A 276 1.64 15.97 -10.83
CA GLU A 276 0.56 15.25 -10.14
C GLU A 276 -0.75 15.24 -10.94
N ALA A 277 -1.15 16.38 -11.53
CA ALA A 277 -2.33 16.42 -12.38
C ALA A 277 -2.20 15.49 -13.61
N THR A 278 -1.00 15.47 -14.21
CA THR A 278 -0.69 14.58 -15.35
C THR A 278 -0.65 13.11 -14.93
N ASP A 279 -0.17 12.81 -13.73
CA ASP A 279 -0.10 11.46 -13.18
C ASP A 279 -1.51 10.88 -12.95
N VAL A 280 -2.40 11.65 -12.30
CA VAL A 280 -3.82 11.29 -12.16
C VAL A 280 -4.46 11.05 -13.53
N ALA A 281 -4.25 11.97 -14.48
CA ALA A 281 -4.81 11.85 -15.83
C ALA A 281 -4.33 10.57 -16.53
N ASN A 282 -3.04 10.22 -16.42
CA ASN A 282 -2.50 9.01 -17.02
C ASN A 282 -3.05 7.74 -16.36
N ALA A 283 -3.27 7.72 -15.05
CA ALA A 283 -3.91 6.58 -14.39
C ALA A 283 -5.32 6.31 -14.94
N ILE A 284 -6.08 7.36 -15.22
CA ILE A 284 -7.41 7.26 -15.85
C ILE A 284 -7.29 6.77 -17.29
N LEU A 285 -6.38 7.34 -18.08
CA LEU A 285 -6.14 6.92 -19.47
C LEU A 285 -5.64 5.47 -19.58
N ASP A 286 -4.89 5.00 -18.59
CA ASP A 286 -4.48 3.59 -18.49
C ASP A 286 -5.67 2.65 -18.25
N GLY A 287 -6.77 3.20 -17.74
CA GLY A 287 -8.03 2.51 -17.50
C GLY A 287 -8.23 2.08 -16.05
N THR A 288 -7.74 2.86 -15.07
CA THR A 288 -8.02 2.57 -13.65
C THR A 288 -9.49 2.78 -13.32
N ASP A 289 -10.11 1.89 -12.55
CA ASP A 289 -11.51 2.05 -12.11
C ASP A 289 -11.67 3.09 -10.99
N ALA A 290 -10.63 3.28 -10.18
CA ALA A 290 -10.63 4.25 -9.11
C ALA A 290 -9.24 4.85 -8.86
N VAL A 291 -9.25 6.10 -8.38
CA VAL A 291 -8.07 6.84 -7.93
C VAL A 291 -8.19 7.10 -6.43
N MET A 292 -7.09 6.96 -5.69
CA MET A 292 -7.12 7.03 -4.23
C MET A 292 -6.28 8.18 -3.67
N LEU A 293 -6.89 9.01 -2.82
CA LEU A 293 -6.21 9.97 -1.96
C LEU A 293 -5.84 9.30 -0.62
N SER A 294 -4.68 9.66 -0.08
CA SER A 294 -4.12 9.12 1.16
C SER A 294 -3.97 10.22 2.21
N GLY A 295 -2.76 10.77 2.38
CA GLY A 295 -2.50 11.83 3.35
C GLY A 295 -3.28 13.11 3.05
N GLU A 296 -3.58 13.36 1.77
CA GLU A 296 -4.29 14.53 1.28
C GLU A 296 -5.63 14.74 1.99
N THR A 297 -6.37 13.65 2.22
CA THR A 297 -7.69 13.68 2.89
C THR A 297 -7.64 13.27 4.35
N ALA A 298 -6.65 12.47 4.76
CA ALA A 298 -6.55 11.98 6.13
C ALA A 298 -5.98 13.02 7.11
N ALA A 299 -4.96 13.78 6.70
CA ALA A 299 -4.25 14.73 7.56
C ALA A 299 -3.84 16.04 6.84
N GLY A 300 -4.22 16.19 5.56
CA GLY A 300 -3.89 17.34 4.75
C GLY A 300 -4.62 18.61 5.17
N LYS A 301 -4.05 19.77 4.82
CA LYS A 301 -4.66 21.09 5.04
C LYS A 301 -5.85 21.38 4.12
N TYR A 302 -5.93 20.67 2.99
CA TYR A 302 -6.89 20.94 1.91
C TYR A 302 -7.67 19.68 1.47
N PRO A 303 -8.29 18.91 2.39
CA PRO A 303 -8.88 17.61 2.07
C PRO A 303 -10.04 17.72 1.07
N LEU A 304 -10.88 18.77 1.21
CA LEU A 304 -12.00 19.00 0.31
C LEU A 304 -11.54 19.41 -1.09
N ASP A 305 -10.51 20.26 -1.18
CA ASP A 305 -9.97 20.72 -2.47
C ASP A 305 -9.21 19.62 -3.20
N ALA A 306 -8.55 18.72 -2.48
CA ALA A 306 -7.93 17.52 -3.05
C ALA A 306 -8.99 16.63 -3.74
N VAL A 307 -10.11 16.35 -3.07
CA VAL A 307 -11.21 15.57 -3.67
C VAL A 307 -11.81 16.28 -4.88
N LYS A 308 -12.10 17.59 -4.78
CA LYS A 308 -12.62 18.37 -5.92
C LYS A 308 -11.66 18.36 -7.10
N THR A 309 -10.36 18.51 -6.84
CA THR A 309 -9.33 18.52 -7.88
C THR A 309 -9.24 17.16 -8.56
N MET A 310 -9.26 16.07 -7.79
CA MET A 310 -9.29 14.70 -8.33
C MET A 310 -10.48 14.50 -9.28
N VAL A 311 -11.68 14.93 -8.85
CA VAL A 311 -12.91 14.84 -9.66
C VAL A 311 -12.83 15.70 -10.92
N ASN A 312 -12.31 16.92 -10.82
CA ASN A 312 -12.16 17.81 -11.96
C ASN A 312 -11.21 17.24 -13.02
N ILE A 313 -10.08 16.65 -12.60
CA ILE A 313 -9.14 15.98 -13.52
C ILE A 313 -9.85 14.79 -14.19
N ALA A 314 -10.53 13.94 -13.42
CA ALA A 314 -11.26 12.79 -13.96
C ALA A 314 -12.29 13.20 -15.02
N GLN A 315 -13.15 14.16 -14.71
CA GLN A 315 -14.17 14.65 -15.62
C GLN A 315 -13.58 15.31 -16.88
N ASP A 316 -12.45 16.00 -16.77
CA ASP A 316 -11.80 16.61 -17.93
C ASP A 316 -11.23 15.57 -18.89
N VAL A 317 -10.50 14.59 -18.35
CA VAL A 317 -9.91 13.48 -19.12
C VAL A 317 -11.00 12.65 -19.79
N GLU A 318 -12.02 12.21 -19.03
CA GLU A 318 -13.11 11.38 -19.53
C GLU A 318 -13.91 12.12 -20.62
N ARG A 319 -14.19 13.42 -20.46
CA ARG A 319 -14.84 14.24 -21.51
C ARG A 319 -13.97 14.36 -22.76
N ALA A 320 -12.66 14.59 -22.62
CA ALA A 320 -11.76 14.71 -23.76
C ALA A 320 -11.64 13.40 -24.56
N THR A 321 -11.84 12.26 -23.90
CA THR A 321 -11.87 10.94 -24.54
C THR A 321 -13.27 10.53 -25.02
N SER A 322 -14.34 11.24 -24.64
CA SER A 322 -15.71 10.87 -25.00
C SER A 322 -15.92 10.99 -26.51
N GLY A 323 -16.13 9.85 -27.19
CA GLY A 323 -16.35 9.77 -28.64
C GLY A 323 -15.11 9.39 -29.47
N THR A 324 -13.91 9.43 -28.89
CA THR A 324 -12.65 8.96 -29.49
C THR A 324 -11.96 7.87 -28.69
N TRP A 325 -12.48 7.54 -27.50
CA TRP A 325 -12.04 6.40 -26.71
C TRP A 325 -12.44 5.12 -27.43
N GLU A 326 -11.56 4.69 -28.32
CA GLU A 326 -11.53 3.29 -28.73
C GLU A 326 -11.19 2.49 -27.49
N ARG A 327 -12.06 1.53 -27.12
CA ARG A 327 -11.73 0.52 -26.12
C ARG A 327 -10.33 0.01 -26.48
N PRO A 328 -9.32 0.17 -25.60
CA PRO A 328 -7.98 -0.26 -25.91
C PRO A 328 -8.01 -1.70 -26.44
N SER A 329 -7.25 -2.00 -27.50
CA SER A 329 -7.35 -3.29 -28.20
C SER A 329 -7.16 -4.51 -27.30
N TYR A 330 -6.46 -4.36 -26.17
CA TYR A 330 -6.29 -5.40 -25.15
C TYR A 330 -7.54 -5.63 -24.25
N ILE A 331 -8.52 -4.73 -24.26
CA ILE A 331 -9.84 -4.87 -23.63
C ILE A 331 -10.85 -5.50 -24.60
N GLN A 332 -10.49 -5.72 -25.87
CA GLN A 332 -11.28 -6.58 -26.76
C GLN A 332 -11.15 -8.04 -26.29
N ARG A 333 -11.84 -8.37 -25.20
CA ARG A 333 -12.10 -9.74 -24.82
C ARG A 333 -12.85 -10.39 -25.98
N PRO A 334 -12.40 -11.54 -26.49
CA PRO A 334 -13.28 -12.34 -27.32
C PRO A 334 -14.53 -12.65 -26.49
N VAL A 335 -15.70 -12.43 -27.07
CA VAL A 335 -16.99 -12.83 -26.48
C VAL A 335 -16.97 -14.35 -26.37
N ALA A 336 -16.51 -14.85 -25.22
CA ALA A 336 -16.21 -16.26 -25.00
C ALA A 336 -17.31 -16.95 -24.18
N THR A 337 -18.08 -16.19 -23.40
CA THR A 337 -19.15 -16.70 -22.55
C THR A 337 -20.50 -16.04 -22.88
N ILE A 338 -21.59 -16.67 -22.44
CA ILE A 338 -22.95 -16.08 -22.53
C ILE A 338 -22.98 -14.74 -21.78
N THR A 339 -22.33 -14.64 -20.63
CA THR A 339 -22.24 -13.40 -19.86
C THR A 339 -21.55 -12.30 -20.65
N ASP A 340 -20.42 -12.59 -21.30
CA ASP A 340 -19.73 -11.61 -22.15
C ASP A 340 -20.61 -11.17 -23.32
N ALA A 341 -21.35 -12.10 -23.93
CA ALA A 341 -22.23 -11.81 -25.07
C ALA A 341 -23.38 -10.89 -24.66
N VAL A 342 -24.01 -11.16 -23.52
CA VAL A 342 -25.10 -10.35 -22.98
C VAL A 342 -24.61 -8.98 -22.52
N SER A 343 -23.42 -8.88 -21.91
CA SER A 343 -22.86 -7.58 -21.49
C SER A 343 -22.32 -6.74 -22.65
N HIS A 344 -21.95 -7.36 -23.77
CA HIS A 344 -21.49 -6.66 -24.96
C HIS A 344 -22.64 -6.13 -25.84
N ALA A 345 -23.75 -6.86 -25.91
CA ALA A 345 -24.93 -6.50 -26.70
C ALA A 345 -25.68 -5.28 -26.13
#